data_AF-A0A643C2T2-F1
#
_entry.id   AF-A0A643C2T2-F1
#
_cell.length_a   1.000
_cell.length_b   1.000
_cell.length_c   1.000
_cell.angle_alpha   90.00
_cell.angle_beta   90.00
_cell.angle_gamma   90.00
#
_symmetry.space_group_name_H-M   'P 1'
#
loop_
_entity.id
_entity.type
_entity.pdbx_description
1 polymer ?
#
loop_
_entity_poly.entity_id
_entity_poly.type
_entity_poly.pdbx_seq_one_letter_code
_entity_poly.pdbx_strand_id
1 'polypeptide(L)'
;MLGIWGVSPGAPTIIQTPTIKLLTTTQVFPRSKLKSLHLSPLICTSAGITCPAPTSVKHADIRVKSYSLNSRERYVCNSGFKRKAGTSSLTECVLNKTVNIAHWTTPNLKCIRDPSLTHQTPPSTAAPTGVTPEPDSPNPSGKGRNVTDSLRTLIP
;
A
#
# COMPACT_ATOMS: atom_id res chain seq x y z
N MET A 1 93.21 -15.75 53.52
CA MET A 1 92.61 -14.50 54.05
C MET A 1 91.35 -14.22 53.24
N LEU A 2 90.21 -14.08 53.93
CA LEU A 2 88.98 -13.35 53.52
C LEU A 2 88.32 -13.83 52.20
N GLY A 3 87.09 -14.28 52.15
CA GLY A 3 85.97 -14.23 53.07
C GLY A 3 84.72 -14.43 52.22
N ILE A 4 83.93 -15.46 52.52
CA ILE A 4 82.61 -15.70 51.94
C ILE A 4 81.69 -14.57 52.39
N TRP A 5 81.07 -13.83 51.46
CA TRP A 5 79.99 -12.89 51.75
C TRP A 5 78.91 -12.93 50.66
N GLY A 6 77.70 -13.38 51.07
CA GLY A 6 76.37 -12.97 50.59
C GLY A 6 76.01 -13.24 49.12
N VAL A 7 74.79 -13.62 48.76
CA VAL A 7 73.52 -13.02 49.14
C VAL A 7 72.37 -14.00 48.86
N SER A 8 71.34 -13.86 49.70
CA SER A 8 70.06 -14.54 49.88
C SER A 8 69.29 -15.21 48.72
N PRO A 9 68.41 -16.18 49.07
CA PRO A 9 67.50 -16.86 48.17
C PRO A 9 66.37 -15.95 47.64
N GLY A 10 65.96 -16.23 46.40
CA GLY A 10 64.93 -15.51 45.67
C GLY A 10 63.58 -15.46 46.37
N ALA A 11 63.02 -14.26 46.44
CA ALA A 11 61.66 -13.99 46.88
C ALA A 11 60.64 -14.46 45.83
N PRO A 12 59.45 -14.94 46.25
CA PRO A 12 58.38 -15.27 45.33
C PRO A 12 57.71 -13.99 44.79
N THR A 13 57.72 -13.82 43.47
CA THR A 13 57.01 -12.74 42.77
C THR A 13 55.50 -12.98 42.88
N ILE A 14 54.81 -12.17 43.70
CA ILE A 14 53.34 -12.12 43.74
C ILE A 14 52.85 -11.38 42.50
N ILE A 15 52.19 -12.10 41.59
CA ILE A 15 51.51 -11.50 40.44
C ILE A 15 50.25 -10.78 40.95
N GLN A 16 50.27 -9.45 40.86
CA GLN A 16 49.19 -8.58 41.28
C GLN A 16 48.07 -8.60 40.22
N THR A 17 46.96 -9.28 40.49
CA THR A 17 45.78 -9.28 39.61
C THR A 17 45.05 -7.94 39.68
N PRO A 18 44.72 -7.27 38.56
CA PRO A 18 43.94 -6.04 38.60
C PRO A 18 42.45 -6.37 38.88
N THR A 19 41.98 -6.01 40.07
CA THR A 19 40.55 -5.94 40.39
C THR A 19 39.89 -4.89 39.49
N ILE A 20 39.06 -5.34 38.54
CA ILE A 20 38.19 -4.48 37.73
C ILE A 20 37.10 -3.94 38.65
N LYS A 21 37.18 -2.65 39.01
CA LYS A 21 36.08 -1.94 39.67
C LYS A 21 34.95 -1.77 38.67
N LEU A 22 33.83 -2.45 38.89
CA LEU A 22 32.61 -2.29 38.10
C LEU A 22 32.00 -0.93 38.44
N LEU A 23 32.20 0.07 37.57
CA LEU A 23 31.48 1.34 37.65
C LEU A 23 30.04 1.12 37.15
N THR A 24 29.11 0.93 38.08
CA THR A 24 27.66 0.97 37.80
C THR A 24 27.22 2.42 37.68
N THR A 25 27.34 2.99 36.47
CA THR A 25 26.71 4.29 36.16
C THR A 25 25.42 4.03 35.39
N THR A 26 24.30 4.09 36.11
CA THR A 26 22.95 4.05 35.54
C THR A 26 22.69 5.34 34.76
N GLN A 27 23.05 5.36 33.46
CA GLN A 27 22.75 6.48 32.58
C GLN A 27 21.31 6.40 32.09
N VAL A 28 20.45 7.28 32.60
CA VAL A 28 19.08 7.49 32.13
C VAL A 28 19.14 8.34 30.85
N PHE A 29 18.85 7.74 29.70
CA PHE A 29 18.82 8.45 28.40
C PHE A 29 17.47 9.16 28.19
N PRO A 30 17.45 10.49 27.96
CA PRO A 30 16.21 11.22 27.64
C PRO A 30 15.74 10.93 26.21
N ARG A 31 14.43 10.69 26.09
CA ARG A 31 13.73 10.30 24.87
C ARG A 31 13.28 11.54 24.08
N SER A 32 14.14 12.15 23.27
CA SER A 32 13.68 13.22 22.37
C SER A 32 14.48 13.33 21.07
N LYS A 33 13.72 13.33 19.96
CA LYS A 33 14.09 13.59 18.55
C LYS A 33 14.82 12.48 17.79
N LEU A 34 14.09 11.40 17.49
CA LEU A 34 14.39 10.52 16.36
C LEU A 34 14.11 11.29 15.05
N LYS A 35 15.09 12.06 14.58
CA LYS A 35 15.07 12.64 13.23
C LYS A 35 15.46 11.52 12.26
N SER A 36 14.58 11.32 11.28
CA SER A 36 14.63 10.33 10.20
C SER A 36 16.03 10.14 9.60
N LEU A 37 16.69 9.03 9.94
CA LEU A 37 17.60 8.37 9.01
C LEU A 37 16.73 7.43 8.18
N HIS A 38 16.46 7.80 6.92
CA HIS A 38 15.93 6.88 5.94
C HIS A 38 17.05 5.91 5.54
N LEU A 39 17.42 5.04 6.48
CA LEU A 39 18.35 3.95 6.27
C LEU A 39 17.54 2.82 5.64
N SER A 40 17.35 2.92 4.32
CA SER A 40 16.94 1.76 3.53
C SER A 40 17.95 0.65 3.81
N PRO A 41 17.52 -0.54 4.27
CA PRO A 41 18.46 -1.63 4.47
C PRO A 41 18.96 -2.06 3.09
N LEU A 42 20.19 -1.67 2.76
CA LEU A 42 21.03 -2.43 1.85
C LEU A 42 21.29 -3.76 2.56
N ILE A 43 20.37 -4.71 2.37
CA ILE A 43 20.58 -6.07 2.83
C ILE A 43 21.74 -6.63 2.03
N CYS A 44 22.86 -6.86 2.71
CA CYS A 44 23.94 -7.70 2.23
C CYS A 44 23.42 -9.13 2.04
N THR A 45 23.05 -9.50 0.81
CA THR A 45 22.78 -10.89 0.45
C THR A 45 24.07 -11.56 -0.01
N SER A 46 24.80 -12.18 0.92
CA SER A 46 25.74 -13.25 0.59
C SER A 46 25.04 -14.60 0.74
N ALA A 47 24.16 -14.94 -0.21
CA ALA A 47 23.57 -16.27 -0.42
C ALA A 47 22.69 -16.28 -1.69
N GLY A 48 23.23 -16.70 -2.84
CA GLY A 48 22.47 -16.91 -4.09
C GLY A 48 21.91 -15.64 -4.78
N ILE A 49 21.58 -15.75 -6.07
CA ILE A 49 20.90 -14.70 -6.83
C ILE A 49 19.39 -14.79 -6.54
N THR A 50 18.84 -13.86 -5.76
CA THR A 50 17.42 -13.78 -5.41
C THR A 50 16.83 -12.42 -5.76
N CYS A 51 15.52 -12.38 -6.03
CA CYS A 51 14.83 -11.11 -6.23
C CYS A 51 14.60 -10.37 -4.90
N PRO A 52 14.55 -9.02 -4.93
CA PRO A 52 14.20 -8.21 -3.77
C PRO A 52 12.71 -8.32 -3.42
N ALA A 53 12.23 -7.53 -2.47
CA ALA A 53 10.79 -7.36 -2.28
C ALA A 53 10.12 -6.88 -3.60
N PRO A 54 8.98 -7.47 -4.00
CA PRO A 54 8.27 -7.07 -5.20
C PRO A 54 7.68 -5.67 -5.06
N THR A 55 7.49 -4.99 -6.19
CA THR A 55 6.90 -3.64 -6.22
C THR A 55 5.41 -3.68 -5.91
N SER A 56 4.87 -2.64 -5.28
CA SER A 56 3.43 -2.58 -5.02
C SER A 56 2.64 -2.27 -6.32
N VAL A 57 1.49 -2.93 -6.48
CA VAL A 57 0.55 -2.67 -7.57
C VAL A 57 -0.74 -2.09 -6.97
N LYS A 58 -1.31 -1.06 -7.61
CA LYS A 58 -2.53 -0.42 -7.07
C LYS A 58 -3.68 -1.41 -6.95
N HIS A 59 -4.31 -1.42 -5.77
CA HIS A 59 -5.43 -2.30 -5.41
C HIS A 59 -5.10 -3.79 -5.56
N ALA A 60 -3.84 -4.17 -5.37
CA ALA A 60 -3.41 -5.55 -5.37
C ALA A 60 -2.31 -5.80 -4.34
N ASP A 61 -2.32 -7.02 -3.81
CA ASP A 61 -1.30 -7.53 -2.92
C ASP A 61 -0.63 -8.76 -3.54
N ILE A 62 0.56 -9.11 -3.04
CA ILE A 62 1.31 -10.28 -3.47
C ILE A 62 1.80 -11.05 -2.24
N ARG A 63 1.68 -12.38 -2.31
CA ARG A 63 2.27 -13.30 -1.34
C ARG A 63 3.30 -14.13 -2.06
N VAL A 64 4.57 -13.69 -2.02
CA VAL A 64 5.68 -14.39 -2.66
C VAL A 64 5.91 -15.73 -1.95
N LYS A 65 5.96 -16.81 -2.72
CA LYS A 65 6.27 -18.15 -2.22
C LYS A 65 7.76 -18.43 -2.29
N SER A 66 8.42 -17.96 -3.35
CA SER A 66 9.87 -18.07 -3.53
C SER A 66 10.45 -16.83 -4.19
N TYR A 67 11.58 -16.36 -3.67
CA TYR A 67 12.38 -15.26 -4.23
C TYR A 67 13.48 -15.75 -5.19
N SER A 68 13.53 -17.06 -5.46
CA SER A 68 14.53 -17.65 -6.35
C SER A 68 14.34 -17.20 -7.79
N LEU A 69 15.44 -17.25 -8.56
CA LEU A 69 15.41 -17.00 -9.99
C LEU A 69 14.38 -17.88 -10.72
N ASN A 70 13.68 -17.30 -11.68
CA ASN A 70 12.59 -17.88 -12.45
C ASN A 70 11.36 -18.27 -11.61
N SER A 71 11.30 -17.86 -10.34
CA SER A 71 10.08 -17.98 -9.55
C SER A 71 8.96 -17.16 -10.18
N ARG A 72 7.79 -17.77 -10.31
CA ARG A 72 6.59 -17.19 -10.94
C ARG A 72 5.53 -16.96 -9.88
N GLU A 73 5.29 -15.69 -9.58
CA GLU A 73 4.36 -15.28 -8.54
C GLU A 73 3.19 -14.49 -9.12
N ARG A 74 2.10 -14.40 -8.36
CA ARG A 74 0.88 -13.72 -8.80
C ARG A 74 0.38 -12.74 -7.76
N TYR A 75 0.14 -11.52 -8.24
CA TYR A 75 -0.66 -10.55 -7.50
C TYR A 75 -2.13 -10.96 -7.47
N VAL A 76 -2.79 -10.57 -6.40
CA VAL A 76 -4.22 -10.76 -6.16
C VAL A 76 -4.83 -9.39 -5.98
N CYS A 77 -5.87 -9.06 -6.74
CA CYS A 77 -6.59 -7.81 -6.52
C CYS A 77 -7.28 -7.83 -5.14
N ASN A 78 -7.28 -6.68 -4.48
CA ASN A 78 -7.89 -6.50 -3.17
C ASN A 78 -9.41 -6.68 -3.26
N SER A 79 -10.07 -6.85 -2.11
CA SER A 79 -11.52 -6.98 -2.05
C SER A 79 -12.24 -5.81 -2.74
N GLY A 80 -13.29 -6.10 -3.51
CA GLY A 80 -14.03 -5.11 -4.31
C GLY A 80 -13.34 -4.71 -5.62
N PHE A 81 -12.22 -5.33 -5.98
CA PHE A 81 -11.53 -5.14 -7.25
C PHE A 81 -11.36 -6.47 -7.99
N LYS A 82 -11.31 -6.38 -9.33
CA LYS A 82 -11.06 -7.50 -10.23
C LYS A 82 -9.99 -7.11 -11.24
N ARG A 83 -9.27 -8.12 -11.72
CA ARG A 83 -8.29 -7.94 -12.79
C ARG A 83 -9.01 -7.52 -14.07
N LYS A 84 -8.55 -6.43 -14.69
CA LYS A 84 -9.02 -5.98 -16.01
C LYS A 84 -8.71 -7.04 -17.07
N ALA A 85 -9.67 -7.37 -17.92
CA ALA A 85 -9.45 -8.25 -19.06
C ALA A 85 -8.27 -7.77 -19.93
N GLY A 86 -7.52 -8.70 -20.51
CA GLY A 86 -6.31 -8.39 -21.28
C GLY A 86 -5.05 -8.05 -20.46
N THR A 87 -5.14 -7.96 -19.13
CA THR A 87 -3.96 -7.74 -18.25
C THR A 87 -3.48 -9.02 -17.58
N SER A 88 -2.24 -9.08 -17.07
CA SER A 88 -1.69 -10.25 -16.37
C SER A 88 -1.28 -9.89 -14.94
N SER A 89 -1.59 -10.78 -13.98
CA SER A 89 -1.11 -10.67 -12.59
C SER A 89 0.23 -11.37 -12.34
N LEU A 90 0.81 -11.99 -13.37
CA LEU A 90 2.07 -12.72 -13.27
C LEU A 90 3.24 -11.75 -13.13
N THR A 91 4.09 -12.01 -12.16
CA THR A 91 5.45 -11.47 -12.08
C THR A 91 6.43 -12.64 -11.99
N GLU A 92 7.62 -12.45 -12.53
CA GLU A 92 8.66 -13.47 -12.59
C GLU A 92 9.98 -12.87 -12.10
N CYS A 93 10.69 -13.61 -11.27
CA CYS A 93 12.02 -13.21 -10.83
C CYS A 93 13.03 -13.50 -11.95
N VAL A 94 13.61 -12.47 -12.56
CA VAL A 94 14.51 -12.60 -13.71
C VAL A 94 15.87 -11.96 -13.42
N LEU A 95 16.93 -12.52 -14.01
CA LEU A 95 18.29 -12.01 -13.86
C LEU A 95 18.58 -10.99 -14.96
N ASN A 96 18.90 -9.76 -14.56
CA ASN A 96 19.56 -8.83 -15.47
C ASN A 96 21.04 -9.23 -15.61
N LYS A 97 21.38 -9.86 -16.73
CA LYS A 97 22.73 -10.37 -16.99
C LYS A 97 23.79 -9.27 -17.11
N THR A 98 23.40 -8.05 -17.45
CA THR A 98 24.32 -6.91 -17.60
C THR A 98 24.87 -6.45 -16.25
N VAL A 99 24.01 -6.41 -15.22
CA VAL A 99 24.39 -5.95 -13.87
C VAL A 99 24.47 -7.08 -12.84
N ASN A 100 24.18 -8.33 -13.25
CA ASN A 100 24.07 -9.51 -12.38
C ASN A 100 23.11 -9.35 -11.19
N ILE A 101 22.00 -8.62 -11.38
CA ILE A 101 20.97 -8.39 -10.36
C ILE A 101 19.66 -9.03 -10.78
N ALA A 102 19.06 -9.84 -9.89
CA ALA A 102 17.72 -10.35 -10.10
C ALA A 102 16.65 -9.34 -9.67
N HIS A 103 15.59 -9.25 -10.46
CA HIS A 103 14.46 -8.36 -10.22
C HIS A 103 13.15 -9.00 -10.68
N TRP A 104 12.05 -8.56 -10.07
CA TRP A 104 10.71 -8.94 -10.50
C TRP A 104 10.34 -8.25 -11.80
N THR A 105 9.77 -8.97 -12.75
CA THR A 105 9.17 -8.34 -13.94
C THR A 105 7.96 -7.51 -13.55
N THR A 106 7.80 -6.35 -14.19
CA THR A 106 6.63 -5.48 -13.95
C THR A 106 5.39 -6.09 -14.61
N PRO A 107 4.35 -6.47 -13.84
CA PRO A 107 3.13 -6.98 -14.42
C PRO A 107 2.36 -5.86 -15.12
N ASN A 108 1.66 -6.17 -16.21
CA ASN A 108 0.68 -5.24 -16.80
C ASN A 108 -0.65 -5.21 -16.02
N LEU A 109 -0.68 -5.71 -14.78
CA LEU A 109 -1.88 -5.86 -13.97
C LEU A 109 -2.59 -4.51 -13.77
N LYS A 110 -3.89 -4.49 -14.06
CA LYS A 110 -4.78 -3.40 -13.62
C LYS A 110 -5.93 -4.00 -12.84
N CYS A 111 -6.05 -3.63 -11.57
CA CYS A 111 -7.20 -3.96 -10.75
C CYS A 111 -8.23 -2.82 -10.87
N ILE A 112 -9.39 -3.13 -11.42
CA ILE A 112 -10.53 -2.21 -11.57
C ILE A 112 -11.58 -2.55 -10.53
N ARG A 113 -12.47 -1.60 -10.20
CA ARG A 113 -13.64 -1.89 -9.36
C ARG A 113 -14.39 -3.09 -9.95
N ASP A 114 -14.84 -3.99 -9.08
CA ASP A 114 -15.59 -5.17 -9.49
C ASP A 114 -16.84 -4.73 -10.29
N PRO A 115 -16.96 -5.12 -11.58
CA PRO A 115 -18.10 -4.73 -12.42
C PRO A 115 -19.45 -5.19 -11.84
N SER A 116 -19.46 -6.27 -11.06
CA SER A 116 -20.68 -6.75 -10.41
C SER A 116 -21.19 -5.81 -9.32
N LEU A 117 -20.30 -5.02 -8.71
CA LEU A 117 -20.65 -4.04 -7.69
C LEU A 117 -21.13 -2.71 -8.31
N THR A 118 -20.68 -2.36 -9.52
CA THR A 118 -21.16 -1.14 -10.20
C THR A 118 -22.63 -1.21 -10.62
N HIS A 119 -23.18 -2.42 -10.83
CA HIS A 119 -24.61 -2.59 -11.10
C HIS A 119 -25.50 -2.49 -9.85
N GLN A 120 -24.91 -2.50 -8.65
CA GLN A 120 -25.64 -2.41 -7.38
C GLN A 120 -25.87 -0.97 -6.91
N THR A 121 -25.35 0.02 -7.62
CA THR A 121 -25.71 1.42 -7.40
C THR A 121 -26.91 1.75 -8.30
N PRO A 122 -28.17 1.69 -7.81
CA PRO A 122 -29.26 2.33 -8.52
C PRO A 122 -28.92 3.81 -8.71
N PRO A 123 -29.27 4.44 -9.85
CA PRO A 123 -29.13 5.88 -9.99
C PRO A 123 -29.83 6.51 -8.80
N SER A 124 -29.09 7.27 -8.00
CA SER A 124 -29.59 7.87 -6.77
C SER A 124 -30.80 8.72 -7.11
N THR A 125 -32.00 8.21 -6.82
CA THR A 125 -33.25 8.97 -6.87
C THR A 125 -33.11 10.09 -5.84
N ALA A 126 -32.75 11.29 -6.31
CA ALA A 126 -32.96 12.50 -5.55
C ALA A 126 -34.47 12.80 -5.54
N ALA A 127 -35.13 12.28 -4.49
CA ALA A 127 -36.38 12.67 -3.83
C ALA A 127 -37.65 13.06 -4.66
N PRO A 128 -38.80 12.42 -4.37
CA PRO A 128 -40.11 13.04 -4.48
C PRO A 128 -40.54 13.64 -3.13
N THR A 129 -40.70 14.96 -3.06
CA THR A 129 -41.48 15.68 -2.03
C THR A 129 -41.92 16.97 -2.72
N GLY A 130 -43.14 17.11 -3.20
CA GLY A 130 -44.37 17.13 -2.43
C GLY A 130 -44.92 18.56 -2.48
N VAL A 131 -45.62 18.90 -3.56
CA VAL A 131 -46.56 20.03 -3.57
C VAL A 131 -47.94 19.46 -3.88
N THR A 132 -48.80 19.60 -2.89
CA THR A 132 -50.20 19.21 -2.79
C THR A 132 -51.04 19.64 -4.01
N PRO A 133 -52.01 18.83 -4.47
CA PRO A 133 -53.06 19.31 -5.36
C PRO A 133 -54.07 20.14 -4.55
N GLU A 134 -54.32 21.38 -4.93
CA GLU A 134 -55.41 22.20 -4.39
C GLU A 134 -56.66 22.00 -5.28
N PRO A 135 -57.78 21.51 -4.71
CA PRO A 135 -59.10 21.66 -5.33
C PRO A 135 -60.05 22.55 -4.51
N ASP A 136 -60.95 23.19 -5.25
CA ASP A 136 -62.18 23.91 -4.87
C ASP A 136 -62.08 25.37 -4.38
N SER A 137 -62.58 26.34 -5.17
CA SER A 137 -64.03 26.65 -5.19
C SER A 137 -64.42 27.77 -6.21
N PRO A 138 -65.73 27.91 -6.56
CA PRO A 138 -66.23 28.49 -7.81
C PRO A 138 -66.79 29.93 -7.69
N ASN A 139 -66.91 30.65 -8.83
CA ASN A 139 -67.92 31.70 -9.05
C ASN A 139 -68.06 32.06 -10.56
N PRO A 140 -69.10 32.79 -11.03
CA PRO A 140 -70.07 32.20 -11.95
C PRO A 140 -70.32 33.03 -13.23
N SER A 141 -71.20 32.47 -14.08
CA SER A 141 -72.18 33.21 -14.89
C SER A 141 -71.72 34.16 -16.02
N GLY A 142 -71.88 33.65 -17.25
CA GLY A 142 -72.15 34.44 -18.46
C GLY A 142 -72.09 33.55 -19.72
N LYS A 143 -73.10 32.72 -20.03
CA LYS A 143 -74.22 33.03 -20.95
C LYS A 143 -73.73 33.75 -22.21
N GLY A 144 -73.70 33.22 -23.43
CA GLY A 144 -74.21 31.99 -24.05
C GLY A 144 -74.40 32.29 -25.56
N ARG A 145 -74.57 31.24 -26.39
CA ARG A 145 -75.15 31.25 -27.76
C ARG A 145 -74.26 31.90 -28.86
N ASN A 146 -74.21 31.46 -30.12
CA ASN A 146 -74.76 30.33 -30.88
C ASN A 146 -74.08 30.37 -32.27
N VAL A 147 -73.98 29.19 -32.90
CA VAL A 147 -74.01 28.85 -34.35
C VAL A 147 -73.38 29.74 -35.45
N THR A 148 -72.61 29.02 -36.29
CA THR A 148 -72.51 29.10 -37.77
C THR A 148 -72.26 30.45 -38.44
N ASP A 149 -71.24 30.51 -39.30
CA ASP A 149 -71.39 30.52 -40.76
C ASP A 149 -70.04 30.82 -41.45
N SER A 150 -69.67 29.98 -42.44
CA SER A 150 -69.04 30.31 -43.74
C SER A 150 -67.84 31.29 -43.82
N LEU A 151 -66.78 31.14 -44.62
CA LEU A 151 -66.52 30.34 -45.84
C LEU A 151 -65.18 30.84 -46.44
N ARG A 152 -64.46 29.92 -47.13
CA ARG A 152 -63.33 30.14 -48.09
C ARG A 152 -62.00 30.61 -47.48
N THR A 153 -60.84 30.06 -47.85
CA THR A 153 -60.31 29.66 -49.17
C THR A 153 -59.11 28.71 -48.88
N LEU A 154 -58.99 27.44 -49.30
CA LEU A 154 -58.61 26.90 -50.63
C LEU A 154 -57.48 27.74 -51.27
N ILE A 155 -56.31 27.29 -51.71
CA ILE A 155 -55.75 26.02 -52.26
C ILE A 155 -54.18 26.20 -52.28
N PRO A 156 -53.39 25.40 -53.03
CA PRO A 156 -52.82 24.07 -52.78
C PRO A 156 -51.38 24.08 -52.20
#